data_AF-A0A8B6DME7-F1
#
_entry.id   AF-A0A8B6DME7-F1
#
_cell.length_a   1.000
_cell.length_b   1.000
_cell.length_c   1.000
_cell.angle_alpha   90.00
_cell.angle_beta   90.00
_cell.angle_gamma   90.00
#
_symmetry.space_group_name_H-M   'P 1'
#
loop_
_entity.id
_entity.type
_entity.pdbx_description
1 polymer ?
#
loop_
_entity_poly.entity_id
_entity_poly.type
_entity_poly.pdbx_seq_one_letter_code
_entity_poly.pdbx_strand_id
1 'polypeptide(L)'
;MAGRNRVIPVESIKNRKSPGTKLHRSNSLSSTLSLSPTELNEAIMGMLTVGKRLEPCKRVCIGNPITTAGQRKQLAKMLTVVLFPLAVLTAITAVDFSNSLSMYMNTAEVMMRIEFGVELGDFLMALQNERDMSSLYLSRIGSDTKSDLLQAYPQTDEALDKLSSWPVSSSNKLKEFQSREWYINFINRHRYELDSTNTSVTAEINFYSNHIDIFIRWMYEAVSELNTGLIWKTLVGYQELIISSEYIGRERGYGIYYYSVGSFRDRSHYILFIESQDTARAHFESARMYSETASDIYQKNLDTNNDTLQEINKLRNEIKINSSLVQEGSTSAAKWWFSNMSIYRDVMRNTQRLLTSKINRLLEQNAALDMTNMIIAAAIFLGIIMVSPTITFSVYKLTSNIQKYSLQIARKTKALNKEKKQSEEILFQMLPKSVAQHLKENHSVNAEQFQECTILQSDMVGFTKLSSNSSPLQVTEMLNILFSCFDNRINLYDVYKVETVGDGYLVVSGNAFKKIMLA
;
A
#
# COMPACT_ATOMS: atom_id res chain seq x y z
N MET A 1 -3.01 51.32 52.69
CA MET A 1 -1.72 51.82 52.18
C MET A 1 -1.94 52.24 50.74
N ALA A 2 -2.28 53.53 50.54
CA ALA A 2 -1.38 54.55 49.94
C ALA A 2 -1.06 54.21 48.47
N GLY A 3 -1.54 54.90 47.43
CA GLY A 3 -2.14 56.23 47.32
C GLY A 3 -1.22 57.18 46.55
N ARG A 4 -1.74 57.74 45.44
CA ARG A 4 -1.39 59.03 44.80
C ARG A 4 -0.06 59.08 44.03
N ASN A 5 0.13 59.84 42.96
CA ASN A 5 -0.73 60.81 42.27
C ASN A 5 -0.17 61.12 40.86
N ARG A 6 -1.10 61.44 39.95
CA ARG A 6 -1.10 62.40 38.81
C ARG A 6 0.18 63.20 38.52
N VAL A 7 0.45 63.47 37.24
CA VAL A 7 0.25 64.79 36.55
C VAL A 7 0.21 64.57 35.01
N ILE A 8 -0.63 65.33 34.31
CA ILE A 8 -0.96 65.37 32.86
C ILE A 8 -0.35 66.68 32.26
N PRO A 9 -0.58 67.09 31.00
CA PRO A 9 0.00 66.76 29.69
C PRO A 9 0.88 67.89 29.08
N VAL A 10 1.45 67.71 27.88
CA VAL A 10 1.55 68.78 26.86
C VAL A 10 1.39 68.18 25.45
N GLU A 11 0.41 68.68 24.69
CA GLU A 11 0.17 68.39 23.27
C GLU A 11 1.23 69.03 22.35
N SER A 12 1.62 68.35 21.26
CA SER A 12 1.51 68.92 19.90
C SER A 12 1.81 67.87 18.81
N ILE A 13 0.78 67.25 18.22
CA ILE A 13 0.88 66.64 16.89
C ILE A 13 -0.36 67.07 16.12
N LYS A 14 -0.19 68.01 15.18
CA LYS A 14 -1.24 68.46 14.26
C LYS A 14 -1.05 67.79 12.91
N ASN A 15 -2.17 67.20 12.46
CA ASN A 15 -2.63 67.04 11.06
C ASN A 15 -1.92 65.97 10.21
N ARG A 16 -2.61 65.12 9.46
CA ARG A 16 -4.01 65.18 8.99
C ARG A 16 -4.49 63.81 8.50
N LYS A 17 -5.73 63.51 8.93
CA LYS A 17 -6.77 62.62 8.42
C LYS A 17 -6.58 61.89 7.06
N SER A 18 -6.84 60.58 7.14
CA SER A 18 -7.47 59.63 6.19
C SER A 18 -8.49 60.25 5.20
N PRO A 19 -8.81 59.65 4.01
CA PRO A 19 -9.49 58.33 3.97
C PRO A 19 -9.31 57.47 2.69
N GLY A 20 -9.79 56.23 2.78
CA GLY A 20 -10.52 55.61 1.66
C GLY A 20 -9.75 54.61 0.81
N THR A 21 -9.64 53.39 1.32
CA THR A 21 -9.27 52.17 0.59
C THR A 21 -10.21 51.95 -0.60
N LYS A 22 -9.68 52.04 -1.82
CA LYS A 22 -10.34 51.61 -3.06
C LYS A 22 -9.70 50.30 -3.55
N LEU A 23 -10.60 49.34 -3.81
CA LEU A 23 -10.53 48.26 -4.80
C LEU A 23 -9.28 48.24 -5.69
N HIS A 24 -8.49 47.16 -5.63
CA HIS A 24 -7.68 46.74 -6.77
C HIS A 24 -8.12 45.35 -7.25
N ARG A 25 -8.75 45.36 -8.44
CA ARG A 25 -8.93 44.20 -9.30
C ARG A 25 -7.57 43.55 -9.58
N SER A 26 -7.55 42.23 -9.47
CA SER A 26 -6.53 41.35 -10.02
C SER A 26 -6.39 41.57 -11.53
N ASN A 27 -5.29 42.19 -11.96
CA ASN A 27 -4.89 42.19 -13.36
C ASN A 27 -4.05 40.94 -13.65
N SER A 28 -4.47 40.27 -14.71
CA SER A 28 -3.85 39.16 -15.42
C SER A 28 -2.34 39.28 -15.60
N LEU A 29 -1.63 38.19 -15.35
CA LEU A 29 -0.29 37.92 -15.87
C LEU A 29 -0.36 37.88 -17.41
N SER A 30 0.16 38.91 -18.06
CA SER A 30 0.56 38.87 -19.47
C SER A 30 1.99 39.40 -19.55
N SER A 31 2.96 38.49 -19.45
CA SER A 31 4.35 38.76 -19.87
C SER A 31 4.71 37.72 -20.92
N THR A 32 4.18 37.90 -22.13
CA THR A 32 4.74 37.31 -23.34
C THR A 32 6.17 37.82 -23.47
N LEU A 33 7.15 36.99 -23.14
CA LEU A 33 8.55 37.21 -23.44
C LEU A 33 8.70 37.05 -24.97
N SER A 34 8.46 38.12 -25.72
CA SER A 34 8.70 38.16 -27.16
C SER A 34 10.21 38.24 -27.38
N LEU A 35 10.85 37.08 -27.57
CA LEU A 35 12.20 37.03 -28.12
C LEU A 35 12.24 37.78 -29.44
N SER A 36 13.29 38.59 -29.65
CA SER A 36 13.48 39.26 -30.92
C SER A 36 13.67 38.21 -32.04
N PRO A 37 13.26 38.49 -33.29
CA PRO A 37 13.40 37.55 -34.40
C PRO A 37 14.86 37.08 -34.63
N THR A 38 15.81 37.92 -34.22
CA THR A 38 17.25 37.68 -34.29
C THR A 38 17.71 36.66 -33.24
N GLU A 39 17.28 36.79 -31.98
CA GLU A 39 17.59 35.82 -30.90
C GLU A 39 16.96 34.45 -31.15
N LEU A 40 15.75 34.42 -31.74
CA LEU A 40 15.11 33.17 -32.15
C LEU A 40 15.88 32.48 -33.30
N ASN A 41 16.36 33.26 -34.28
CA ASN A 41 17.19 32.73 -35.37
C ASN A 41 18.56 32.23 -34.86
N GLU A 42 19.19 32.92 -33.92
CA GLU A 42 20.47 32.51 -33.33
C GLU A 42 20.32 31.25 -32.48
N ALA A 43 19.25 31.14 -31.69
CA ALA A 43 18.93 29.94 -30.93
C ALA A 43 18.62 28.74 -31.84
N ILE A 44 17.88 28.94 -32.93
CA ILE A 44 17.57 27.90 -33.93
C ILE A 44 18.83 27.47 -34.70
N MET A 45 19.70 28.41 -35.09
CA MET A 45 20.97 28.10 -35.76
C MET A 45 21.98 27.43 -34.82
N GLY A 46 21.99 27.79 -33.54
CA GLY A 46 22.76 27.10 -32.49
C GLY A 46 22.28 25.66 -32.28
N MET A 47 20.98 25.38 -32.42
CA MET A 47 20.45 24.01 -32.41
C MET A 47 20.80 23.21 -33.68
N LEU A 48 21.12 23.88 -34.80
CA LEU A 48 21.47 23.24 -36.08
C LEU A 48 22.98 23.03 -36.25
N THR A 49 23.84 23.70 -35.46
CA THR A 49 25.30 23.67 -35.61
C THR A 49 25.99 23.07 -34.37
N VAL A 50 25.89 21.75 -34.17
CA VAL A 50 26.67 21.09 -33.11
C VAL A 50 27.98 20.56 -33.69
N GLY A 51 29.00 21.41 -33.62
CA GLY A 51 30.40 21.11 -33.98
C GLY A 51 31.42 21.65 -32.99
N LYS A 52 31.09 21.78 -31.69
CA LYS A 52 32.06 22.13 -30.65
C LYS A 52 32.01 21.16 -29.46
N ARG A 53 33.19 20.67 -29.07
CA ARG A 53 33.46 19.76 -27.94
C ARG A 53 32.93 20.36 -26.64
N LEU A 54 32.10 19.61 -25.90
CA LEU A 54 31.67 19.90 -24.53
C LEU A 54 31.67 18.62 -23.68
N GLU A 55 31.88 18.80 -22.37
CA GLU A 55 32.25 17.83 -21.33
C GLU A 55 31.41 16.53 -21.20
N PRO A 56 32.01 15.46 -20.63
CA PRO A 56 31.44 14.10 -20.62
C PRO A 56 30.08 13.98 -19.90
N CYS A 57 29.80 14.80 -18.89
CA CYS A 57 28.54 14.70 -18.13
C CYS A 57 27.30 15.20 -18.90
N LYS A 58 27.47 15.92 -20.04
CA LYS A 58 26.37 16.40 -20.89
C LYS A 58 25.99 15.44 -22.04
N ARG A 59 26.72 14.34 -22.26
CA ARG A 59 26.47 13.40 -23.39
C ARG A 59 25.14 12.64 -23.30
N VAL A 60 24.61 12.42 -22.10
CA VAL A 60 23.36 11.66 -21.91
C VAL A 60 22.12 12.48 -22.33
N CYS A 61 22.26 13.80 -22.54
CA CYS A 61 21.14 14.71 -22.68
C CYS A 61 21.05 15.53 -23.97
N ILE A 62 21.92 15.36 -24.96
CA ILE A 62 21.89 16.17 -26.18
C ILE A 62 21.76 15.27 -27.41
N GLY A 63 20.52 15.06 -27.85
CA GLY A 63 20.22 14.55 -29.18
C GLY A 63 19.42 15.62 -29.92
N ASN A 64 19.78 15.92 -31.18
CA ASN A 64 19.05 16.91 -31.96
C ASN A 64 17.58 16.44 -32.12
N PRO A 65 16.58 17.18 -31.57
CA PRO A 65 15.17 16.77 -31.57
C PRO A 65 14.56 16.73 -32.97
N ILE A 66 15.26 17.26 -33.98
CA ILE A 66 14.86 17.26 -35.38
C ILE A 66 15.22 15.91 -36.05
N THR A 67 16.19 15.16 -35.52
CA THR A 67 16.60 13.86 -36.09
C THR A 67 15.69 12.71 -35.62
N THR A 68 15.45 11.72 -36.47
CA THR A 68 14.62 10.53 -36.13
C THR A 68 15.16 9.78 -34.91
N ALA A 69 16.48 9.70 -34.76
CA ALA A 69 17.13 9.09 -33.59
C ALA A 69 16.97 9.94 -32.32
N GLY A 70 17.05 11.27 -32.42
CA GLY A 70 16.78 12.18 -31.31
C GLY A 70 15.33 12.12 -30.83
N GLN A 71 14.37 12.04 -31.76
CA GLN A 71 12.95 11.89 -31.48
C GLN A 71 12.64 10.62 -30.70
N ARG A 72 13.22 9.48 -31.11
CA ARG A 72 13.06 8.19 -30.39
C ARG A 72 13.65 8.25 -28.99
N LYS A 73 14.84 8.85 -28.82
CA LYS A 73 15.45 9.03 -27.48
C LYS A 73 14.61 9.94 -26.58
N GLN A 74 14.02 11.01 -27.12
CA GLN A 74 13.21 11.94 -26.34
C GLN A 74 11.83 11.35 -25.98
N LEU A 75 11.22 10.61 -26.91
CA LEU A 75 10.00 9.83 -26.66
C LEU A 75 10.25 8.77 -25.57
N ALA A 76 11.35 8.03 -25.66
CA ALA A 76 11.73 7.04 -24.65
C ALA A 76 11.89 7.69 -23.27
N LYS A 77 12.61 8.81 -23.17
CA LYS A 77 12.74 9.56 -21.90
C LYS A 77 11.40 9.98 -21.31
N MET A 78 10.49 10.54 -22.11
CA MET A 78 9.17 10.97 -21.63
C MET A 78 8.30 9.79 -21.20
N LEU A 79 8.37 8.66 -21.93
CA LEU A 79 7.70 7.43 -21.52
C LEU A 79 8.28 6.87 -20.22
N THR A 80 9.60 6.87 -20.03
CA THR A 80 10.24 6.40 -18.79
C THR A 80 9.81 7.22 -17.57
N VAL A 81 9.68 8.53 -17.72
CA VAL A 81 9.22 9.44 -16.64
C VAL A 81 7.78 9.11 -16.20
N VAL A 82 6.93 8.61 -17.10
CA VAL A 82 5.54 8.25 -16.79
C VAL A 82 5.41 6.79 -16.34
N LEU A 83 6.16 5.88 -16.97
CA LEU A 83 6.13 4.45 -16.64
C LEU A 83 6.70 4.16 -15.25
N PHE A 84 7.70 4.91 -14.79
CA PHE A 84 8.32 4.64 -13.49
C PHE A 84 7.34 4.87 -12.31
N PRO A 85 6.67 6.03 -12.15
CA PRO A 85 5.65 6.21 -11.12
C PRO A 85 4.47 5.26 -11.26
N LEU A 86 4.04 4.93 -12.49
CA LEU A 86 2.95 3.97 -12.72
C LEU A 86 3.34 2.57 -12.26
N ALA A 87 4.56 2.12 -12.56
CA ALA A 87 5.07 0.82 -12.12
C ALA A 87 5.16 0.75 -10.58
N VAL A 88 5.66 1.82 -9.94
CA VAL A 88 5.70 1.92 -8.47
C VAL A 88 4.29 1.88 -7.87
N LEU A 89 3.34 2.62 -8.43
CA LEU A 89 1.95 2.63 -7.96
C LEU A 89 1.28 1.27 -8.12
N THR A 90 1.49 0.58 -9.26
CA THR A 90 1.00 -0.80 -9.44
C THR A 90 1.62 -1.78 -8.45
N ALA A 91 2.90 -1.61 -8.11
CA ALA A 91 3.58 -2.49 -7.17
C ALA A 91 3.06 -2.29 -5.73
N ILE A 92 2.89 -1.04 -5.30
CA ILE A 92 2.34 -0.72 -3.97
C ILE A 92 0.92 -1.30 -3.83
N THR A 93 0.06 -1.05 -4.82
CA THR A 93 -1.33 -1.55 -4.76
C THR A 93 -1.46 -3.07 -4.88
N ALA A 94 -0.53 -3.73 -5.58
CA ALA A 94 -0.43 -5.19 -5.57
C ALA A 94 -0.04 -5.73 -4.19
N VAL A 95 0.92 -5.08 -3.52
CA VAL A 95 1.33 -5.44 -2.15
C VAL A 95 0.17 -5.24 -1.17
N ASP A 96 -0.54 -4.12 -1.25
CA ASP A 96 -1.70 -3.85 -0.38
C ASP A 96 -2.83 -4.86 -0.57
N PHE A 97 -3.13 -5.24 -1.82
CA PHE A 97 -4.09 -6.30 -2.11
C PHE A 97 -3.63 -7.65 -1.56
N SER A 98 -2.36 -8.02 -1.77
CA SER A 98 -1.78 -9.26 -1.25
C SER A 98 -1.82 -9.33 0.27
N ASN A 99 -1.51 -8.21 0.95
CA ASN A 99 -1.57 -8.12 2.41
C ASN A 99 -3.02 -8.26 2.91
N SER A 100 -3.96 -7.58 2.26
CA SER A 100 -5.39 -7.66 2.62
C SER A 100 -5.94 -9.08 2.45
N LEU A 101 -5.55 -9.77 1.37
CA LEU A 101 -5.90 -11.17 1.13
C LEU A 101 -5.29 -12.09 2.20
N SER A 102 -4.02 -11.90 2.53
CA SER A 102 -3.34 -12.70 3.58
C SER A 102 -4.00 -12.50 4.94
N MET A 103 -4.38 -11.28 5.32
CA MET A 103 -5.09 -11.01 6.57
C MET A 103 -6.45 -11.72 6.62
N TYR A 104 -7.22 -11.68 5.54
CA TYR A 104 -8.50 -12.39 5.45
C TYR A 104 -8.34 -13.91 5.60
N MET A 105 -7.36 -14.51 4.90
CA MET A 105 -7.09 -15.95 4.99
C MET A 105 -6.62 -16.37 6.39
N ASN A 106 -5.77 -15.58 7.03
CA ASN A 106 -5.30 -15.84 8.40
C ASN A 106 -6.47 -15.83 9.40
N THR A 107 -7.42 -14.90 9.25
CA THR A 107 -8.62 -14.85 10.10
C THR A 107 -9.48 -16.10 9.94
N ALA A 108 -9.65 -16.61 8.72
CA ALA A 108 -10.37 -17.86 8.47
C ALA A 108 -9.68 -19.08 9.11
N GLU A 109 -8.35 -19.14 9.04
CA GLU A 109 -7.56 -20.20 9.69
C GLU A 109 -7.71 -20.16 11.22
N VAL A 110 -7.65 -18.96 11.81
CA VAL A 110 -7.86 -18.74 13.26
C VAL A 110 -9.22 -19.27 13.71
N MET A 111 -10.29 -19.01 12.96
CA MET A 111 -11.63 -19.49 13.29
C MET A 111 -11.70 -21.02 13.31
N MET A 112 -11.12 -21.68 12.30
CA MET A 112 -11.08 -23.15 12.23
C MET A 112 -10.31 -23.76 13.42
N ARG A 113 -9.18 -23.16 13.82
CA ARG A 113 -8.40 -23.63 14.97
C ARG A 113 -9.16 -23.47 16.30
N ILE A 114 -9.93 -22.39 16.45
CA ILE A 114 -10.75 -22.15 17.66
C ILE A 114 -11.90 -23.17 17.73
N GLU A 115 -12.55 -23.46 16.61
CA GLU A 115 -13.63 -24.47 16.53
C GLU A 115 -13.10 -25.85 16.93
N PHE A 116 -11.94 -26.25 16.38
CA PHE A 116 -11.25 -27.46 16.80
C PHE A 116 -10.93 -27.48 18.31
N GLY A 117 -10.52 -26.33 18.89
CA GLY A 117 -10.30 -26.22 20.35
C GLY A 117 -11.56 -26.49 21.18
N VAL A 118 -12.75 -26.13 20.67
CA VAL A 118 -14.02 -26.46 21.33
C VAL A 118 -14.28 -27.95 21.26
N GLU A 119 -14.18 -28.58 20.09
CA GLU A 119 -14.35 -30.03 19.92
C GLU A 119 -13.40 -30.82 20.83
N LEU A 120 -12.12 -30.42 20.84
CA LEU A 120 -11.10 -31.01 21.69
C LEU A 120 -11.48 -30.89 23.18
N GLY A 121 -12.00 -29.74 23.61
CA GLY A 121 -12.46 -29.57 24.98
C GLY A 121 -13.61 -30.51 25.40
N ASP A 122 -14.50 -30.89 24.48
CA ASP A 122 -15.55 -31.89 24.78
C ASP A 122 -14.95 -33.30 24.90
N PHE A 123 -13.95 -33.62 24.08
CA PHE A 123 -13.19 -34.87 24.20
C PHE A 123 -12.38 -34.95 25.51
N LEU A 124 -11.73 -33.86 25.94
CA LEU A 124 -11.04 -33.81 27.23
C LEU A 124 -12.00 -34.04 28.40
N MET A 125 -13.21 -33.49 28.31
CA MET A 125 -14.23 -33.71 29.33
C MET A 125 -14.65 -35.18 29.43
N ALA A 126 -14.75 -35.88 28.29
CA ALA A 126 -15.05 -37.30 28.26
C ALA A 126 -13.91 -38.15 28.86
N LEU A 127 -12.65 -37.85 28.51
CA LEU A 127 -11.48 -38.47 29.13
C LEU A 127 -11.41 -38.24 30.65
N GLN A 128 -11.72 -37.03 31.12
CA GLN A 128 -11.80 -36.74 32.55
C GLN A 128 -12.90 -37.55 33.23
N ASN A 129 -14.06 -37.73 32.58
CA ASN A 129 -15.13 -38.57 33.11
C ASN A 129 -14.70 -40.04 33.22
N GLU A 130 -14.05 -40.56 32.18
CA GLU A 130 -13.51 -41.92 32.17
C GLU A 130 -12.45 -42.13 33.26
N ARG A 131 -11.54 -41.16 33.46
CA ARG A 131 -10.58 -41.14 34.58
C ARG A 131 -11.29 -41.25 35.93
N ASP A 132 -12.33 -40.44 36.12
CA ASP A 132 -13.03 -40.33 37.39
C ASP A 132 -13.83 -41.60 37.72
N MET A 133 -14.47 -42.22 36.72
CA MET A 133 -15.14 -43.51 36.89
C MET A 133 -14.15 -44.65 37.10
N SER A 134 -12.98 -44.60 36.46
CA SER A 134 -11.90 -45.59 36.67
C SER A 134 -11.35 -45.47 38.10
N SER A 135 -11.14 -44.25 38.58
CA SER A 135 -10.77 -43.97 39.97
C SER A 135 -11.81 -44.48 40.96
N LEU A 136 -13.10 -44.24 40.70
CA LEU A 136 -14.20 -44.75 41.55
C LEU A 136 -14.20 -46.28 41.62
N TYR A 137 -14.08 -46.95 40.46
CA TYR A 137 -14.04 -48.40 40.37
C TYR A 137 -12.85 -49.00 41.12
N LEU A 138 -11.63 -48.47 40.90
CA LEU A 138 -10.43 -48.96 41.59
C LEU A 138 -10.44 -48.68 43.09
N SER A 139 -11.05 -47.57 43.51
CA SER A 139 -11.16 -47.22 44.94
C SER A 139 -12.13 -48.14 45.68
N ARG A 140 -13.16 -48.64 45.00
CA ARG A 140 -14.14 -49.56 45.56
C ARG A 140 -14.71 -50.51 44.52
N ILE A 141 -14.03 -51.63 44.33
CA ILE A 141 -14.39 -52.65 43.34
C ILE A 141 -15.80 -53.20 43.63
N GLY A 142 -16.73 -52.97 42.72
CA GLY A 142 -18.10 -53.45 42.78
C GLY A 142 -18.79 -53.47 41.42
N SER A 143 -19.92 -54.18 41.32
CA SER A 143 -20.71 -54.27 40.08
C SER A 143 -21.30 -52.93 39.67
N ASP A 144 -21.79 -52.14 40.62
CA ASP A 144 -22.33 -50.78 40.39
C ASP A 144 -21.25 -49.86 39.80
N THR A 145 -20.09 -49.75 40.46
CA THR A 145 -18.96 -48.93 39.97
C THR A 145 -18.39 -49.40 38.64
N LYS A 146 -18.42 -50.71 38.36
CA LYS A 146 -18.00 -51.25 37.06
C LYS A 146 -19.00 -50.87 35.97
N SER A 147 -20.30 -50.90 36.26
CA SER A 147 -21.34 -50.44 35.33
C SER A 147 -21.16 -48.96 34.98
N ASP A 148 -20.91 -48.10 35.97
CA ASP A 148 -20.67 -46.67 35.73
C ASP A 148 -19.44 -46.43 34.83
N LEU A 149 -18.36 -47.18 35.07
CA LEU A 149 -17.15 -47.14 34.24
C LEU A 149 -17.41 -47.58 32.80
N LEU A 150 -18.12 -48.70 32.61
CA LEU A 150 -18.46 -49.20 31.27
C LEU A 150 -19.37 -48.24 30.50
N GLN A 151 -20.15 -47.39 31.18
CA GLN A 151 -20.93 -46.34 30.54
C GLN A 151 -20.10 -45.14 30.10
N ALA A 152 -18.93 -44.91 30.70
CA ALA A 152 -18.04 -43.80 30.34
C ALA A 152 -17.28 -44.07 29.02
N TYR A 153 -16.90 -45.33 28.74
CA TYR A 153 -16.10 -45.66 27.54
C TYR A 153 -16.74 -45.21 26.21
N PRO A 154 -18.03 -45.50 25.94
CA PRO A 154 -18.67 -45.06 24.70
C PRO A 154 -18.73 -43.53 24.57
N GLN A 155 -18.82 -42.79 25.68
CA GLN A 155 -18.85 -41.32 25.66
C GLN A 155 -17.50 -40.75 25.21
N THR A 156 -16.39 -41.34 25.68
CA THR A 156 -15.04 -41.00 25.22
C THR A 156 -14.85 -41.32 23.76
N ASP A 157 -15.31 -42.48 23.32
CA ASP A 157 -15.16 -42.92 21.93
C ASP A 157 -15.99 -42.03 20.98
N GLU A 158 -17.23 -41.69 21.36
CA GLU A 158 -18.07 -40.75 20.60
C GLU A 158 -17.45 -39.35 20.51
N ALA A 159 -16.89 -38.84 21.62
CA ALA A 159 -16.24 -37.53 21.64
C ALA A 159 -14.94 -37.51 20.82
N LEU A 160 -14.21 -38.63 20.78
CA LEU A 160 -13.03 -38.81 19.95
C LEU A 160 -13.38 -38.81 18.45
N ASP A 161 -14.48 -39.46 18.08
CA ASP A 161 -14.94 -39.55 16.69
C ASP A 161 -15.43 -38.20 16.14
N LYS A 162 -16.01 -37.36 17.01
CA LYS A 162 -16.48 -36.00 16.69
C LYS A 162 -15.37 -35.01 16.34
N LEU A 163 -14.10 -35.31 16.65
CA LEU A 163 -12.99 -34.42 16.30
C LEU A 163 -12.90 -34.27 14.77
N SER A 164 -12.89 -33.04 14.28
CA SER A 164 -12.74 -32.73 12.85
C SER A 164 -11.33 -33.01 12.32
N SER A 165 -10.31 -32.84 13.16
CA SER A 165 -8.90 -33.06 12.82
C SER A 165 -8.16 -33.79 13.93
N TRP A 166 -7.02 -34.42 13.59
CA TRP A 166 -6.12 -35.01 14.59
C TRP A 166 -4.87 -34.14 14.72
N PRO A 167 -4.59 -33.58 15.90
CA PRO A 167 -3.44 -32.71 16.11
C PRO A 167 -2.16 -33.56 16.14
N VAL A 168 -1.49 -33.71 14.99
CA VAL A 168 -0.15 -34.31 14.96
C VAL A 168 0.85 -33.22 15.31
N SER A 169 1.24 -33.14 16.58
CA SER A 169 2.35 -32.25 16.95
C SER A 169 3.67 -32.91 16.58
N SER A 170 4.50 -32.17 15.83
CA SER A 170 5.88 -32.56 15.52
C SER A 170 6.76 -32.72 16.77
N SER A 171 6.34 -32.16 17.91
CA SER A 171 7.04 -32.25 19.19
C SER A 171 6.82 -33.57 19.93
N ASN A 172 5.68 -34.25 19.69
CA ASN A 172 5.35 -35.51 20.38
C ASN A 172 5.68 -36.73 19.52
N LYS A 173 6.65 -37.53 19.98
CA LYS A 173 7.13 -38.75 19.29
C LYS A 173 6.47 -40.04 19.77
N LEU A 174 5.54 -39.97 20.72
CA LEU A 174 4.82 -41.13 21.24
C LEU A 174 3.93 -41.72 20.13
N LYS A 175 3.97 -43.05 19.96
CA LYS A 175 3.34 -43.75 18.82
C LYS A 175 1.82 -43.67 18.87
N GLU A 176 1.27 -43.81 20.06
CA GLU A 176 -0.15 -43.73 20.38
C GLU A 176 -0.77 -42.37 20.02
N PHE A 177 0.03 -41.31 19.93
CA PHE A 177 -0.44 -39.97 19.59
C PHE A 177 -0.30 -39.64 18.09
N GLN A 178 0.27 -40.52 17.27
CA GLN A 178 0.53 -40.24 15.84
C GLN A 178 -0.73 -40.32 14.97
N SER A 179 -1.75 -41.08 15.38
CA SER A 179 -3.05 -41.06 14.73
C SER A 179 -4.17 -41.36 15.73
N ARG A 180 -5.38 -40.97 15.35
CA ARG A 180 -6.61 -41.31 16.09
C ARG A 180 -6.74 -42.82 16.33
N GLU A 181 -6.46 -43.62 15.31
CA GLU A 181 -6.54 -45.09 15.38
C GLU A 181 -5.51 -45.69 16.34
N TRP A 182 -4.29 -45.16 16.37
CA TRP A 182 -3.28 -45.60 17.33
C TRP A 182 -3.69 -45.24 18.76
N TYR A 183 -4.29 -44.07 18.96
CA TYR A 183 -4.74 -43.60 20.27
C TYR A 183 -5.89 -44.43 20.83
N ILE A 184 -6.92 -44.70 20.01
CA ILE A 184 -8.08 -45.50 20.44
C ILE A 184 -7.65 -46.93 20.77
N ASN A 185 -6.77 -47.53 19.97
CA ASN A 185 -6.22 -48.86 20.25
C ASN A 185 -5.41 -48.88 21.55
N PHE A 186 -4.66 -47.82 21.82
CA PHE A 186 -3.89 -47.68 23.04
C PHE A 186 -4.81 -47.59 24.28
N ILE A 187 -5.84 -46.74 24.24
CA ILE A 187 -6.83 -46.64 25.33
C ILE A 187 -7.58 -47.96 25.51
N ASN A 188 -8.04 -48.60 24.43
CA ASN A 188 -8.77 -49.87 24.52
C ASN A 188 -7.95 -50.98 25.17
N ARG A 189 -6.64 -51.02 24.90
CA ARG A 189 -5.74 -51.94 25.60
C ARG A 189 -5.66 -51.62 27.09
N HIS A 190 -5.51 -50.34 27.46
CA HIS A 190 -5.51 -49.93 28.88
C HIS A 190 -6.81 -50.33 29.59
N ARG A 191 -7.98 -50.10 28.96
CA ARG A 191 -9.29 -50.51 29.48
C ARG A 191 -9.38 -52.03 29.73
N TYR A 192 -8.80 -52.84 28.83
CA TYR A 192 -8.75 -54.30 28.99
C TYR A 192 -7.81 -54.75 30.11
N GLU A 193 -6.69 -54.06 30.28
CA GLU A 193 -5.66 -54.39 31.26
C GLU A 193 -6.02 -53.95 32.68
N LEU A 194 -6.98 -53.03 32.85
CA LEU A 194 -7.38 -52.44 34.14
C LEU A 194 -7.74 -53.48 35.21
N ASP A 195 -8.46 -54.54 34.86
CA ASP A 195 -8.86 -55.59 35.82
C ASP A 195 -7.72 -56.59 36.11
N SER A 196 -6.76 -56.71 35.18
CA SER A 196 -5.66 -57.67 35.25
C SER A 196 -4.42 -57.12 35.94
N THR A 197 -4.26 -55.80 35.90
CA THR A 197 -3.15 -55.08 36.50
C THR A 197 -3.59 -54.57 37.86
N ASN A 198 -2.84 -54.87 38.92
CA ASN A 198 -3.14 -54.36 40.27
C ASN A 198 -2.72 -52.87 40.35
N THR A 199 -3.34 -52.03 39.52
CA THR A 199 -3.02 -50.61 39.37
C THR A 199 -3.53 -49.81 40.56
N SER A 200 -2.71 -48.86 41.02
CA SER A 200 -3.13 -47.93 42.07
C SER A 200 -4.02 -46.83 41.48
N VAL A 201 -4.96 -46.33 42.28
CA VAL A 201 -5.83 -45.20 41.89
C VAL A 201 -5.02 -43.98 41.44
N THR A 202 -3.89 -43.70 42.09
CA THR A 202 -2.99 -42.60 41.69
C THR A 202 -2.36 -42.83 40.33
N ALA A 203 -1.94 -44.06 40.04
CA ALA A 203 -1.40 -44.40 38.73
C ALA A 203 -2.45 -44.20 37.64
N GLU A 204 -3.70 -44.56 37.92
CA GLU A 204 -4.83 -44.40 36.99
C GLU A 204 -5.17 -42.92 36.74
N ILE A 205 -5.27 -42.12 37.82
CA ILE A 205 -5.47 -40.67 37.71
C ILE A 205 -4.34 -40.04 36.90
N ASN A 206 -3.09 -40.42 37.17
CA ASN A 206 -1.92 -39.89 36.46
C ASN A 206 -1.88 -40.33 35.00
N PHE A 207 -2.28 -41.56 34.68
CA PHE A 207 -2.34 -42.06 33.29
C PHE A 207 -3.20 -41.14 32.42
N TYR A 208 -4.47 -40.93 32.78
CA TYR A 208 -5.36 -40.05 32.02
C TYR A 208 -4.92 -38.58 32.11
N SER A 209 -4.45 -38.10 33.26
CA SER A 209 -4.04 -36.69 33.41
C SER A 209 -2.83 -36.35 32.54
N ASN A 210 -1.86 -37.27 32.42
CA ASN A 210 -0.71 -37.10 31.52
C ASN A 210 -1.13 -37.02 30.05
N HIS A 211 -2.14 -37.81 29.67
CA HIS A 211 -2.71 -37.79 28.32
C HIS A 211 -3.44 -36.47 28.06
N ILE A 212 -4.28 -36.03 29.00
CA ILE A 212 -4.98 -34.75 28.92
C ILE A 212 -3.98 -33.58 28.81
N ASP A 213 -2.88 -33.60 29.58
CA ASP A 213 -1.83 -32.57 29.51
C ASP A 213 -1.13 -32.52 28.14
N ILE A 214 -1.04 -33.65 27.42
CA ILE A 214 -0.51 -33.66 26.05
C ILE A 214 -1.47 -32.92 25.11
N PHE A 215 -2.77 -33.23 25.18
CA PHE A 215 -3.77 -32.54 24.35
C PHE A 215 -3.90 -31.05 24.70
N ILE A 216 -3.84 -30.68 25.98
CA ILE A 216 -3.82 -29.27 26.41
C ILE A 216 -2.61 -28.55 25.83
N ARG A 217 -1.42 -29.17 25.85
CA ARG A 217 -0.21 -28.61 25.22
C ARG A 217 -0.38 -28.42 23.72
N TRP A 218 -0.97 -29.38 23.01
CA TRP A 218 -1.25 -29.22 21.58
C TRP A 218 -2.22 -28.09 21.28
N MET A 219 -3.24 -27.92 22.12
CA MET A 219 -4.16 -26.80 22.02
C MET A 219 -3.45 -25.47 22.29
N TYR A 220 -2.52 -25.47 23.24
CA TYR A 220 -1.67 -24.32 23.53
C TYR A 220 -0.79 -23.95 22.34
N GLU A 221 -0.09 -24.92 21.74
CA GLU A 221 0.72 -24.75 20.53
C GLU A 221 -0.15 -24.19 19.38
N ALA A 222 -1.30 -24.82 19.09
CA ALA A 222 -2.20 -24.44 18.01
C ALA A 222 -2.71 -23.00 18.11
N VAL A 223 -2.97 -22.52 19.33
CA VAL A 223 -3.43 -21.15 19.61
C VAL A 223 -2.25 -20.17 19.69
N SER A 224 -1.07 -20.60 20.16
CA SER A 224 0.12 -19.74 20.27
C SER A 224 0.69 -19.32 18.91
N GLU A 225 0.53 -20.16 17.89
CA GLU A 225 0.92 -19.85 16.51
C GLU A 225 0.06 -18.74 15.88
N LEU A 226 -1.06 -18.38 16.50
CA LEU A 226 -1.99 -17.38 15.99
C LEU A 226 -1.48 -15.97 16.33
N ASN A 227 -0.80 -15.33 15.38
CA ASN A 227 -0.31 -13.95 15.50
C ASN A 227 -1.46 -12.92 15.38
N THR A 228 -2.38 -12.91 16.34
CA THR A 228 -3.59 -12.06 16.32
C THR A 228 -3.62 -11.12 17.53
N GLY A 229 -3.00 -9.94 17.39
CA GLY A 229 -2.83 -8.99 18.51
C GLY A 229 -4.13 -8.54 19.19
N LEU A 230 -5.27 -8.53 18.48
CA LEU A 230 -6.55 -8.07 19.02
C LEU A 230 -7.23 -9.10 19.94
N ILE A 231 -7.14 -10.39 19.61
CA ILE A 231 -7.83 -11.46 20.36
C ILE A 231 -6.89 -12.27 21.25
N TRP A 232 -5.58 -12.07 21.12
CA TRP A 232 -4.55 -12.77 21.90
C TRP A 232 -4.86 -12.84 23.40
N LYS A 233 -5.20 -11.70 24.01
CA LYS A 233 -5.54 -11.63 25.44
C LYS A 233 -6.73 -12.53 25.82
N THR A 234 -7.76 -12.54 24.99
CA THR A 234 -8.96 -13.37 25.18
C THR A 234 -8.66 -14.85 24.94
N LEU A 235 -7.78 -15.16 23.98
CA LEU A 235 -7.30 -16.52 23.72
C LEU A 235 -6.45 -17.07 24.87
N VAL A 236 -5.54 -16.27 25.42
CA VAL A 236 -4.77 -16.64 26.62
C VAL A 236 -5.72 -16.87 27.79
N GLY A 237 -6.69 -15.97 28.01
CA GLY A 237 -7.73 -16.18 29.02
C GLY A 237 -8.48 -17.50 28.82
N TYR A 238 -8.84 -17.85 27.59
CA TYR A 238 -9.46 -19.13 27.25
C TYR A 238 -8.56 -20.34 27.57
N GLN A 239 -7.27 -20.28 27.22
CA GLN A 239 -6.30 -21.34 27.53
C GLN A 239 -6.14 -21.57 29.04
N GLU A 240 -6.05 -20.48 29.81
CA GLU A 240 -5.95 -20.52 31.26
C GLU A 240 -7.20 -21.16 31.90
N LEU A 241 -8.40 -20.93 31.35
CA LEU A 241 -9.62 -21.60 31.81
C LEU A 241 -9.62 -23.10 31.51
N ILE A 242 -8.99 -23.55 30.43
CA ILE A 242 -8.85 -24.98 30.12
C ILE A 242 -7.94 -25.66 31.12
N ILE A 243 -6.78 -25.06 31.40
CA ILE A 243 -5.83 -25.60 32.38
C ILE A 243 -6.49 -25.63 33.76
N SER A 244 -7.17 -24.56 34.17
CA SER A 244 -7.94 -24.52 35.41
C SER A 244 -8.98 -25.64 35.47
N SER A 245 -9.72 -25.88 34.39
CA SER A 245 -10.71 -26.96 34.32
C SER A 245 -10.10 -28.36 34.49
N GLU A 246 -8.88 -28.59 34.00
CA GLU A 246 -8.19 -29.87 34.18
C GLU A 246 -7.82 -30.11 35.64
N TYR A 247 -7.26 -29.10 36.32
CA TYR A 247 -6.93 -29.21 37.73
C TYR A 247 -8.18 -29.33 38.62
N ILE A 248 -9.31 -28.71 38.26
CA ILE A 248 -10.61 -28.98 38.88
C ILE A 248 -11.03 -30.45 38.70
N GLY A 249 -10.76 -31.03 37.53
CA GLY A 249 -10.97 -32.44 37.26
C GLY A 249 -10.09 -33.33 38.16
N ARG A 250 -8.82 -33.00 38.36
CA ARG A 250 -7.91 -33.74 39.26
C ARG A 250 -8.39 -33.66 40.71
N GLU A 251 -8.77 -32.48 41.17
CA GLU A 251 -9.40 -32.27 42.48
C GLU A 251 -10.62 -33.19 42.64
N ARG A 252 -11.49 -33.24 41.63
CA ARG A 252 -12.65 -34.14 41.62
C ARG A 252 -12.24 -35.60 41.76
N GLY A 253 -11.27 -36.07 40.96
CA GLY A 253 -10.76 -37.45 41.01
C GLY A 253 -10.21 -37.86 42.39
N TYR A 254 -9.45 -36.98 43.06
CA TYR A 254 -8.95 -37.24 44.41
C TYR A 254 -10.06 -37.17 45.47
N GLY A 255 -11.05 -36.30 45.32
CA GLY A 255 -12.21 -36.28 46.22
C GLY A 255 -13.11 -37.53 46.07
N ILE A 256 -13.22 -38.10 44.86
CA ILE A 256 -13.88 -39.40 44.64
C ILE A 256 -13.16 -40.49 45.43
N TYR A 257 -11.82 -40.52 45.37
CA TYR A 257 -11.01 -41.44 46.17
C TYR A 257 -11.28 -41.24 47.66
N TYR A 258 -11.25 -40.00 48.16
CA TYR A 258 -11.51 -39.69 49.56
C TYR A 258 -12.86 -40.24 50.03
N TYR A 259 -13.96 -39.95 49.34
CA TYR A 259 -15.29 -40.36 49.79
C TYR A 259 -15.57 -41.85 49.56
N SER A 260 -14.95 -42.48 48.57
CA SER A 260 -15.11 -43.93 48.32
C SER A 260 -14.35 -44.78 49.33
N VAL A 261 -13.17 -44.32 49.78
CA VAL A 261 -12.32 -45.00 50.78
C VAL A 261 -12.64 -44.56 52.21
N GLY A 262 -13.13 -43.34 52.40
CA GLY A 262 -13.52 -42.72 53.67
C GLY A 262 -12.50 -41.74 54.25
N SER A 263 -11.23 -41.81 53.83
CA SER A 263 -10.16 -40.87 54.22
C SER A 263 -8.98 -40.95 53.26
N PHE A 264 -8.09 -39.95 53.28
CA PHE A 264 -6.80 -40.06 52.62
C PHE A 264 -5.85 -40.90 53.48
N ARG A 265 -5.62 -42.15 53.06
CA ARG A 265 -4.70 -43.09 53.74
C ARG A 265 -3.24 -42.70 53.57
N ASP A 266 -2.88 -42.19 52.39
CA ASP A 266 -1.56 -41.66 52.09
C ASP A 266 -1.59 -40.12 52.10
N ARG A 267 -0.57 -39.53 52.71
CA ARG A 267 -0.37 -38.08 52.71
C ARG A 267 -0.17 -37.52 51.30
N SER A 268 0.35 -38.33 50.37
CA SER A 268 0.53 -37.93 48.98
C SER A 268 -0.81 -37.53 48.31
N HIS A 269 -1.89 -38.29 48.54
CA HIS A 269 -3.21 -38.00 47.97
C HIS A 269 -3.79 -36.69 48.48
N TYR A 270 -3.62 -36.41 49.77
CA TYR A 270 -4.02 -35.14 50.36
C TYR A 270 -3.27 -33.96 49.73
N ILE A 271 -1.95 -34.08 49.55
CA ILE A 271 -1.13 -33.03 48.93
C ILE A 271 -1.60 -32.78 47.49
N LEU A 272 -1.79 -33.84 46.71
CA LEU A 272 -2.24 -33.75 45.31
C LEU A 272 -3.63 -33.13 45.18
N PHE A 273 -4.53 -33.39 46.13
CA PHE A 273 -5.84 -32.74 46.21
C PHE A 273 -5.71 -31.21 46.44
N ILE A 274 -4.90 -30.80 47.42
CA ILE A 274 -4.68 -29.38 47.73
C ILE A 274 -3.96 -28.67 46.58
N GLU A 275 -2.91 -29.28 46.03
CA GLU A 275 -2.17 -28.75 44.89
C GLU A 275 -3.07 -28.55 43.68
N SER A 276 -3.96 -29.51 43.39
CA SER A 276 -4.93 -29.39 42.30
C SER A 276 -5.87 -28.21 42.50
N GLN A 277 -6.38 -28.02 43.72
CA GLN A 277 -7.25 -26.89 44.06
C GLN A 277 -6.53 -25.53 43.92
N ASP A 278 -5.33 -25.41 44.47
CA ASP A 278 -4.57 -24.15 44.45
C ASP A 278 -4.11 -23.80 43.02
N THR A 279 -3.67 -24.80 42.25
CA THR A 279 -3.25 -24.62 40.86
C THR A 279 -4.43 -24.22 39.98
N ALA A 280 -5.60 -24.87 40.14
CA ALA A 280 -6.82 -24.48 39.45
C ALA A 280 -7.18 -23.02 39.71
N ARG A 281 -7.09 -22.58 40.96
CA ARG A 281 -7.36 -21.20 41.36
C ARG A 281 -6.35 -20.21 40.75
N ALA A 282 -5.06 -20.55 40.75
CA ALA A 282 -4.03 -19.69 40.18
C ALA A 282 -4.25 -19.45 38.68
N HIS A 283 -4.51 -20.50 37.90
CA HIS A 283 -4.84 -20.38 36.48
C HIS A 283 -6.16 -19.64 36.25
N PHE A 284 -7.14 -19.84 37.13
CA PHE A 284 -8.39 -19.10 37.04
C PHE A 284 -8.20 -17.59 37.25
N GLU A 285 -7.41 -17.18 38.24
CA GLU A 285 -7.08 -15.75 38.44
C GLU A 285 -6.25 -15.20 37.28
N SER A 286 -5.34 -16.00 36.71
CA SER A 286 -4.60 -15.65 35.49
C SER A 286 -5.56 -15.34 34.33
N ALA A 287 -6.56 -16.21 34.09
CA ALA A 287 -7.57 -16.00 33.06
C ALA A 287 -8.31 -14.67 33.20
N ARG A 288 -8.65 -14.29 34.43
CA ARG A 288 -9.32 -13.02 34.74
C ARG A 288 -8.44 -11.80 34.48
N MET A 289 -7.13 -11.90 34.74
CA MET A 289 -6.18 -10.82 34.46
C MET A 289 -5.98 -10.60 32.96
N TYR A 290 -5.99 -11.67 32.16
CA TYR A 290 -5.84 -11.55 30.70
C TYR A 290 -7.12 -11.09 30.00
N SER A 291 -8.31 -11.48 30.48
CA SER A 291 -9.58 -11.15 29.81
C SER A 291 -10.65 -10.73 30.80
N GLU A 292 -10.96 -9.42 30.81
CA GLU A 292 -12.10 -8.86 31.55
C GLU A 292 -13.42 -9.54 31.15
N THR A 293 -13.58 -9.81 29.84
CA THR A 293 -14.74 -10.54 29.33
C THR A 293 -14.85 -11.96 29.90
N ALA A 294 -13.73 -12.68 30.07
CA ALA A 294 -13.75 -13.98 30.71
C ALA A 294 -14.16 -13.88 32.19
N SER A 295 -13.67 -12.85 32.90
CA SER A 295 -14.05 -12.58 34.29
C SER A 295 -15.56 -12.30 34.43
N ASP A 296 -16.13 -11.46 33.57
CA ASP A 296 -17.55 -11.10 33.62
C ASP A 296 -18.47 -12.29 33.34
N ILE A 297 -18.17 -13.05 32.27
CA ILE A 297 -18.93 -14.25 31.90
C ILE A 297 -18.88 -15.26 33.03
N TYR A 298 -17.70 -15.48 33.61
CA TYR A 298 -17.53 -16.39 34.72
C TYR A 298 -18.33 -15.97 35.94
N GLN A 299 -18.19 -14.71 36.38
CA GLN A 299 -18.86 -14.22 37.59
C GLN A 299 -20.37 -14.38 37.46
N LYS A 300 -20.93 -14.07 36.29
CA LYS A 300 -22.36 -14.26 36.00
C LYS A 300 -22.79 -15.73 36.10
N ASN A 301 -21.99 -16.65 35.57
CA ASN A 301 -22.28 -18.09 35.68
C ASN A 301 -22.12 -18.61 37.11
N LEU A 302 -21.18 -18.05 37.86
CA LEU A 302 -20.92 -18.36 39.27
C LEU A 302 -22.09 -17.92 40.15
N ASP A 303 -22.58 -16.69 39.97
CA ASP A 303 -23.71 -16.13 40.74
C ASP A 303 -24.98 -16.96 40.57
N THR A 304 -25.17 -17.52 39.38
CA THR A 304 -26.30 -18.43 39.07
C THR A 304 -26.22 -19.76 39.83
N ASN A 305 -25.01 -20.18 40.26
CA ASN A 305 -24.74 -21.47 40.90
C ASN A 305 -24.16 -21.32 42.33
N ASN A 306 -24.44 -20.20 43.00
CA ASN A 306 -23.85 -19.86 44.29
C ASN A 306 -24.11 -20.93 45.37
N ASP A 307 -25.32 -21.47 45.43
CA ASP A 307 -25.69 -22.51 46.41
C ASP A 307 -24.83 -23.78 46.25
N THR A 308 -24.59 -24.21 45.01
CA THR A 308 -23.73 -25.37 44.69
C THR A 308 -22.28 -25.12 45.10
N LEU A 309 -21.77 -23.91 44.94
CA LEU A 309 -20.40 -23.55 45.33
C LEU A 309 -20.23 -23.53 46.85
N GLN A 310 -21.24 -23.07 47.59
CA GLN A 310 -21.24 -23.16 49.04
C GLN A 310 -21.19 -24.62 49.48
N GLU A 311 -21.94 -25.50 48.83
CA GLU A 311 -21.93 -26.93 49.13
C GLU A 311 -20.57 -27.57 48.82
N ILE A 312 -19.97 -27.27 47.66
CA ILE A 312 -18.62 -27.73 47.30
C ILE A 312 -17.60 -27.26 48.35
N ASN A 313 -17.70 -26.02 48.84
CA ASN A 313 -16.79 -25.52 49.87
C ASN A 313 -16.95 -26.24 51.21
N LYS A 314 -18.15 -26.66 51.59
CA LYS A 314 -18.35 -27.53 52.76
C LYS A 314 -17.66 -28.87 52.57
N LEU A 315 -17.90 -29.54 51.43
CA LEU A 315 -17.27 -30.82 51.10
C LEU A 315 -15.73 -30.72 51.06
N ARG A 316 -15.19 -29.64 50.48
CA ARG A 316 -13.75 -29.35 50.50
C ARG A 316 -13.21 -29.21 51.92
N ASN A 317 -13.94 -28.57 52.81
CA ASN A 317 -13.53 -28.41 54.22
C ASN A 317 -13.55 -29.75 54.96
N GLU A 318 -14.53 -30.62 54.70
CA GLU A 318 -14.55 -31.99 55.23
C GLU A 318 -13.30 -32.75 54.81
N ILE A 319 -12.97 -32.74 53.51
CA ILE A 319 -11.76 -33.38 52.97
C ILE A 319 -10.49 -32.79 53.61
N LYS A 320 -10.44 -31.47 53.83
CA LYS A 320 -9.29 -30.78 54.45
C LYS A 320 -9.07 -31.19 55.90
N ILE A 321 -10.15 -31.42 56.65
CA ILE A 321 -10.08 -31.91 58.03
C ILE A 321 -9.54 -33.34 58.08
N ASN A 322 -9.83 -34.15 57.06
CA ASN A 322 -9.36 -35.54 56.89
C ASN A 322 -9.54 -36.38 58.17
N SER A 323 -10.70 -36.28 58.81
CA SER A 323 -10.98 -37.01 60.05
C SER A 323 -11.21 -38.49 59.75
N SER A 324 -10.24 -39.32 60.10
CA SER A 324 -10.31 -40.79 59.97
C SER A 324 -11.28 -41.46 60.94
N LEU A 325 -11.83 -40.71 61.91
CA LEU A 325 -12.59 -41.24 63.04
C LEU A 325 -14.10 -41.43 62.78
N VAL A 326 -14.65 -40.94 61.65
CA VAL A 326 -16.13 -40.79 61.50
C VAL A 326 -16.72 -41.33 60.20
N GLN A 327 -15.97 -41.56 59.12
CA GLN A 327 -16.56 -41.97 57.83
C GLN A 327 -16.04 -43.32 57.32
N GLU A 328 -16.92 -44.34 57.32
CA GLU A 328 -16.76 -45.47 56.42
C GLU A 328 -16.95 -44.99 54.97
N GLY A 329 -16.04 -45.37 54.08
CA GLY A 329 -16.11 -44.99 52.67
C GLY A 329 -17.41 -45.47 52.01
N SER A 330 -18.01 -44.60 51.19
CA SER A 330 -19.32 -44.80 50.57
C SER A 330 -19.32 -44.42 49.09
N THR A 331 -19.78 -45.33 48.23
CA THR A 331 -19.98 -45.06 46.80
C THR A 331 -20.94 -43.90 46.58
N SER A 332 -22.01 -43.81 47.38
CA SER A 332 -23.01 -42.74 47.25
C SER A 332 -22.42 -41.37 47.60
N ALA A 333 -21.55 -41.29 48.60
CA ALA A 333 -20.85 -40.04 48.93
C ALA A 333 -19.87 -39.63 47.83
N ALA A 334 -19.15 -40.59 47.24
CA ALA A 334 -18.27 -40.32 46.10
C ALA A 334 -19.05 -39.85 44.86
N LYS A 335 -20.20 -40.48 44.55
CA LYS A 335 -21.12 -40.05 43.48
C LYS A 335 -21.71 -38.66 43.75
N TRP A 336 -22.03 -38.34 45.02
CA TRP A 336 -22.50 -37.02 45.43
C TRP A 336 -21.45 -35.93 45.20
N TRP A 337 -20.21 -36.17 45.63
CA TRP A 337 -19.07 -35.29 45.35
C TRP A 337 -18.84 -35.11 43.84
N PHE A 338 -18.85 -36.22 43.09
CA PHE A 338 -18.71 -36.20 41.63
C PHE A 338 -19.78 -35.34 40.96
N SER A 339 -21.05 -35.47 41.38
CA SER A 339 -22.16 -34.68 40.84
C SER A 339 -22.00 -33.19 41.10
N ASN A 340 -21.68 -32.79 42.33
CA ASN A 340 -21.46 -31.39 42.68
C ASN A 340 -20.27 -30.78 41.92
N MET A 341 -19.14 -31.49 41.88
CA MET A 341 -17.97 -31.03 41.11
C MET A 341 -18.21 -31.05 39.60
N SER A 342 -19.10 -31.91 39.10
CA SER A 342 -19.54 -31.89 37.69
C SER A 342 -20.31 -30.62 37.35
N ILE A 343 -21.19 -30.14 38.24
CA ILE A 343 -21.87 -28.84 38.06
C ILE A 343 -20.83 -27.71 38.00
N TYR A 344 -19.82 -27.73 38.88
CA TYR A 344 -18.76 -26.71 38.86
C TYR A 344 -17.92 -26.75 37.57
N ARG A 345 -17.60 -27.94 37.07
CA ARG A 345 -16.97 -28.09 35.75
C ARG A 345 -17.87 -27.54 34.63
N ASP A 346 -19.18 -27.77 34.69
CA ASP A 346 -20.11 -27.29 33.66
C ASP A 346 -20.19 -25.75 33.64
N VAL A 347 -20.07 -25.10 34.79
CA VAL A 347 -19.88 -23.63 34.89
C VAL A 347 -18.64 -23.18 34.12
N MET A 348 -17.52 -23.89 34.28
CA MET A 348 -16.28 -23.59 33.55
C MET A 348 -16.43 -23.82 32.05
N ARG A 349 -17.05 -24.94 31.65
CA ARG A 349 -17.29 -25.29 30.24
C ARG A 349 -18.22 -24.29 29.55
N ASN A 350 -19.27 -23.86 30.22
CA ASN A 350 -20.18 -22.83 29.70
C ASN A 350 -19.47 -21.49 29.55
N THR A 351 -18.59 -21.13 30.49
CA THR A 351 -17.75 -19.93 30.38
C THR A 351 -16.84 -20.01 29.16
N GLN A 352 -16.17 -21.14 28.94
CA GLN A 352 -15.35 -21.39 27.74
C GLN A 352 -16.17 -21.24 26.45
N ARG A 353 -17.34 -21.88 26.35
CA ARG A 353 -18.20 -21.80 25.15
C ARG A 353 -18.68 -20.39 24.85
N LEU A 354 -19.08 -19.63 25.88
CA LEU A 354 -19.51 -18.24 25.73
C LEU A 354 -18.34 -17.32 25.32
N LEU A 355 -17.15 -17.55 25.88
CA LEU A 355 -15.94 -16.84 25.51
C LEU A 355 -15.58 -17.11 24.04
N THR A 356 -15.62 -18.38 23.60
CA THR A 356 -15.43 -18.76 22.20
C THR A 356 -16.46 -18.12 21.28
N SER A 357 -17.75 -18.13 21.66
CA SER A 357 -18.80 -17.45 20.87
C SER A 357 -18.52 -15.96 20.71
N LYS A 358 -18.01 -15.30 21.75
CA LYS A 358 -17.62 -13.89 21.70
C LYS A 358 -16.41 -13.67 20.79
N ILE A 359 -15.39 -14.54 20.87
CA ILE A 359 -14.22 -14.50 19.99
C ILE A 359 -14.65 -14.65 18.53
N ASN A 360 -15.49 -15.64 18.22
CA ASN A 360 -15.99 -15.86 16.86
C ASN A 360 -16.74 -14.65 16.32
N ARG A 361 -17.62 -14.02 17.12
CA ARG A 361 -18.30 -12.77 16.71
C ARG A 361 -17.34 -11.62 16.42
N LEU A 362 -16.27 -11.47 17.22
CA LEU A 362 -15.26 -10.44 16.99
C LEU A 362 -14.47 -10.72 15.71
N LEU A 363 -14.12 -11.99 15.46
CA LEU A 363 -13.45 -12.42 14.24
C LEU A 363 -14.32 -12.22 13.01
N GLU A 364 -15.61 -12.58 13.06
CA GLU A 364 -16.56 -12.36 11.97
C GLU A 364 -16.73 -10.87 11.63
N GLN A 365 -16.82 -10.01 12.66
CA GLN A 365 -16.89 -8.56 12.47
C GLN A 365 -15.62 -8.01 11.81
N ASN A 366 -14.44 -8.46 12.25
CA ASN A 366 -13.17 -8.06 11.65
C ASN A 366 -13.01 -8.62 10.23
N ALA A 367 -13.39 -9.87 9.98
CA ALA A 367 -13.35 -10.49 8.67
C ALA A 367 -14.23 -9.75 7.65
N ALA A 368 -15.39 -9.22 8.09
CA ALA A 368 -16.25 -8.39 7.23
C ALA A 368 -15.59 -7.04 6.87
N LEU A 369 -14.88 -6.43 7.82
CA LEU A 369 -14.08 -5.22 7.58
C LEU A 369 -12.90 -5.52 6.63
N ASP A 370 -12.17 -6.60 6.85
CA ASP A 370 -11.07 -7.06 6.02
C ASP A 370 -11.54 -7.40 4.59
N MET A 371 -12.70 -8.04 4.45
CA MET A 371 -13.33 -8.31 3.15
C MET A 371 -13.68 -6.99 2.44
N THR A 372 -14.20 -5.99 3.16
CA THR A 372 -14.51 -4.68 2.57
C THR A 372 -13.24 -3.97 2.11
N ASN A 373 -12.18 -3.98 2.93
CA ASN A 373 -10.87 -3.43 2.58
C ASN A 373 -10.25 -4.14 1.37
N MET A 374 -10.36 -5.47 1.32
CA MET A 374 -9.91 -6.29 0.18
C MET A 374 -10.67 -5.93 -1.10
N ILE A 375 -11.99 -5.75 -1.04
CA ILE A 375 -12.81 -5.31 -2.20
C ILE A 375 -12.35 -3.93 -2.69
N ILE A 376 -12.12 -2.99 -1.78
CA ILE A 376 -11.63 -1.65 -2.11
C ILE A 376 -10.24 -1.73 -2.76
N ALA A 377 -9.31 -2.48 -2.16
CA ALA A 377 -7.97 -2.69 -2.71
C ALA A 377 -8.00 -3.34 -4.10
N ALA A 378 -8.85 -4.35 -4.30
CA ALA A 378 -9.05 -5.00 -5.58
C ALA A 378 -9.61 -4.02 -6.64
N ALA A 379 -10.60 -3.20 -6.27
CA ALA A 379 -11.18 -2.20 -7.16
C ALA A 379 -10.15 -1.12 -7.58
N ILE A 380 -9.34 -0.64 -6.63
CA ILE A 380 -8.25 0.32 -6.90
C ILE A 380 -7.20 -0.31 -7.82
N PHE A 381 -6.78 -1.55 -7.53
CA PHE A 381 -5.80 -2.28 -8.33
C PHE A 381 -6.28 -2.50 -9.77
N LEU A 382 -7.53 -2.94 -9.96
CA LEU A 382 -8.17 -3.07 -11.28
C LEU A 382 -8.26 -1.72 -12.00
N GLY A 383 -8.62 -0.65 -11.28
CA GLY A 383 -8.65 0.70 -11.81
C GLY A 383 -7.29 1.16 -12.34
N ILE A 384 -6.21 0.93 -11.58
CA ILE A 384 -4.84 1.29 -12.00
C ILE A 384 -4.39 0.45 -13.20
N ILE A 385 -4.72 -0.85 -13.24
CA ILE A 385 -4.45 -1.72 -14.40
C ILE A 385 -5.12 -1.19 -15.67
N MET A 386 -6.32 -0.63 -15.57
CA MET A 386 -7.03 -0.05 -16.72
C MET A 386 -6.50 1.35 -17.10
N VAL A 387 -6.14 2.16 -16.10
CA VAL A 387 -5.68 3.55 -16.31
C VAL A 387 -4.21 3.60 -16.79
N SER A 388 -3.34 2.69 -16.35
CA SER A 388 -1.93 2.69 -16.71
C SER A 388 -1.67 2.57 -18.23
N PRO A 389 -2.30 1.62 -18.96
CA PRO A 389 -2.18 1.53 -20.42
C PRO A 389 -2.77 2.74 -21.15
N THR A 390 -3.90 3.26 -20.65
CA THR A 390 -4.57 4.41 -21.29
C THR A 390 -3.75 5.70 -21.14
N ILE A 391 -3.16 5.94 -19.98
CA ILE A 391 -2.22 7.06 -19.76
C ILE A 391 -0.98 6.89 -20.67
N THR A 392 -0.38 5.70 -20.68
CA THR A 392 0.82 5.42 -21.47
C THR A 392 0.56 5.66 -22.96
N PHE A 393 -0.57 5.16 -23.48
CA PHE A 393 -1.00 5.37 -24.87
C PHE A 393 -1.28 6.85 -25.18
N SER A 394 -1.97 7.56 -24.28
CA SER A 394 -2.29 8.97 -24.44
C SER A 394 -1.02 9.84 -24.50
N VAL A 395 -0.07 9.62 -23.58
CA VAL A 395 1.23 10.32 -23.55
C VAL A 395 2.04 10.02 -24.81
N TYR A 396 2.06 8.76 -25.27
CA TYR A 396 2.69 8.38 -26.53
C TYR A 396 2.11 9.16 -27.71
N LYS A 397 0.78 9.22 -27.82
CA LYS A 397 0.08 9.93 -28.90
C LYS A 397 0.33 11.44 -28.85
N LEU A 398 0.24 12.05 -27.67
CA LEU A 398 0.51 13.48 -27.46
C LEU A 398 1.95 13.83 -27.83
N THR A 399 2.92 13.05 -27.36
CA THR A 399 4.34 13.28 -27.63
C THR A 399 4.67 13.16 -29.12
N SER A 400 4.15 12.13 -29.79
CA SER A 400 4.30 11.95 -31.23
C SER A 400 3.71 13.13 -32.01
N ASN A 401 2.55 13.63 -31.60
CA ASN A 401 1.93 14.79 -32.25
C ASN A 401 2.75 16.07 -32.06
N ILE A 402 3.22 16.34 -30.84
CA ILE A 402 4.10 17.49 -30.55
C ILE A 402 5.38 17.43 -31.40
N GLN A 403 6.00 16.26 -31.52
CA GLN A 403 7.18 16.08 -32.39
C GLN A 403 6.86 16.39 -33.85
N LYS A 404 5.72 15.92 -34.38
CA LYS A 404 5.28 16.24 -35.76
C LYS A 404 5.04 17.74 -35.96
N TYR A 405 4.37 18.41 -35.03
CA TYR A 405 4.13 19.86 -35.10
C TYR A 405 5.45 20.64 -35.04
N SER A 406 6.37 20.27 -34.16
CA SER A 406 7.68 20.93 -34.06
C SER A 406 8.47 20.85 -35.37
N LEU A 407 8.43 19.71 -36.06
CA LEU A 407 9.04 19.53 -37.38
C LEU A 407 8.35 20.38 -38.45
N GLN A 408 7.02 20.45 -38.45
CA GLN A 408 6.27 21.27 -39.40
C GLN A 408 6.58 22.76 -39.22
N ILE A 409 6.62 23.24 -37.98
CA ILE A 409 7.00 24.61 -37.64
C ILE A 409 8.43 24.87 -38.12
N ALA A 410 9.39 24.01 -37.75
CA ALA A 410 10.79 24.17 -38.17
C ALA A 410 10.94 24.22 -39.71
N ARG A 411 10.17 23.41 -40.45
CA ARG A 411 10.16 23.44 -41.93
C ARG A 411 9.55 24.73 -42.48
N LYS A 412 8.40 25.16 -41.94
CA LYS A 412 7.75 26.41 -42.35
C LYS A 412 8.62 27.62 -42.06
N THR A 413 9.23 27.69 -40.87
CA THR A 413 10.18 28.75 -40.52
C THR A 413 11.39 28.76 -41.46
N LYS A 414 11.92 27.58 -41.82
CA LYS A 414 13.02 27.49 -42.79
C LYS A 414 12.61 27.96 -44.19
N ALA A 415 11.42 27.59 -44.66
CA ALA A 415 10.89 28.02 -45.96
C ALA A 415 10.65 29.54 -45.98
N LEU A 416 10.01 30.07 -44.94
CA LEU A 416 9.75 31.49 -44.77
C LEU A 416 11.05 32.30 -44.69
N ASN A 417 12.08 31.80 -44.00
CA ASN A 417 13.39 32.44 -43.99
C ASN A 417 14.06 32.43 -45.38
N LYS A 418 13.86 31.37 -46.19
CA LYS A 418 14.38 31.31 -47.56
C LYS A 418 13.68 32.31 -48.47
N GLU A 419 12.35 32.36 -48.44
CA GLU A 419 11.55 33.31 -49.22
C GLU A 419 11.86 34.75 -48.80
N LYS A 420 11.94 35.02 -47.50
CA LYS A 420 12.35 36.33 -46.97
C LYS A 420 13.72 36.75 -47.51
N LYS A 421 14.71 35.83 -47.51
CA LYS A 421 16.04 36.12 -48.04
C LYS A 421 16.00 36.43 -49.55
N GLN A 422 15.24 35.66 -50.33
CA GLN A 422 15.08 35.91 -51.76
C GLN A 422 14.39 37.25 -52.04
N SER A 423 13.35 37.58 -51.28
CA SER A 423 12.67 38.87 -51.38
C SER A 423 13.60 40.03 -51.01
N GLU A 424 14.47 39.86 -50.01
CA GLU A 424 15.48 40.85 -49.62
C GLU A 424 16.54 41.02 -50.73
N GLU A 425 17.03 39.92 -51.32
CA GLU A 425 17.98 39.96 -52.44
C GLU A 425 17.42 40.72 -53.65
N ILE A 426 16.15 40.49 -54.02
CA ILE A 426 15.48 41.21 -55.12
C ILE A 426 15.32 42.69 -54.78
N LEU A 427 14.91 43.01 -53.55
CA LEU A 427 14.75 44.41 -53.11
C LEU A 427 16.07 45.18 -53.23
N PHE A 428 17.20 44.55 -52.85
CA PHE A 428 18.53 45.15 -52.98
C PHE A 428 19.06 45.22 -54.43
N GLN A 429 18.47 44.50 -55.38
CA GLN A 429 18.76 44.66 -56.80
C GLN A 429 18.01 45.83 -57.43
N MET A 430 16.83 46.18 -56.90
CA MET A 430 15.99 47.27 -57.40
C MET A 430 16.30 48.62 -56.77
N LEU A 431 16.78 48.63 -55.52
CA LEU A 431 17.05 49.85 -54.76
C LEU A 431 18.39 49.75 -54.03
N PRO A 432 19.09 50.89 -53.82
CA PRO A 432 20.26 50.93 -52.95
C PRO A 432 19.95 50.39 -51.54
N LYS A 433 20.92 49.71 -50.93
CA LYS A 433 20.73 48.98 -49.66
C LYS A 433 20.21 49.84 -48.52
N SER A 434 20.74 51.05 -48.36
CA SER A 434 20.30 51.98 -47.31
C SER A 434 18.83 52.39 -47.50
N VAL A 435 18.40 52.65 -48.73
CA VAL A 435 17.01 53.02 -49.05
C VAL A 435 16.07 51.84 -48.84
N ALA A 436 16.45 50.65 -49.31
CA ALA A 436 15.72 49.41 -49.10
C ALA A 436 15.53 49.08 -47.60
N GLN A 437 16.54 49.35 -46.77
CA GLN A 437 16.45 49.14 -45.32
C GLN A 437 15.50 50.13 -44.65
N HIS A 438 15.58 51.43 -44.98
CA HIS A 438 14.65 52.44 -44.45
C HIS A 438 13.19 52.13 -44.83
N LEU A 439 12.95 51.69 -46.07
CA LEU A 439 11.61 51.29 -46.52
C LEU A 439 11.10 50.04 -45.80
N LYS A 440 11.97 49.06 -45.53
CA LYS A 440 11.64 47.84 -44.78
C LYS A 440 11.27 48.13 -43.32
N GLU A 441 11.84 49.19 -42.74
CA GLU A 441 11.54 49.67 -41.39
C GLU A 441 10.33 50.63 -41.35
N ASN A 442 9.63 50.84 -42.48
CA ASN A 442 8.53 51.81 -42.65
C ASN A 442 8.93 53.27 -42.35
N HIS A 443 10.21 53.63 -42.52
CA HIS A 443 10.66 55.01 -42.42
C HIS A 443 10.40 55.76 -43.75
N SER A 444 10.06 57.04 -43.67
CA SER A 444 9.93 57.90 -44.85
C SER A 444 11.32 58.17 -45.45
N VAL A 445 11.51 57.87 -46.73
CA VAL A 445 12.74 58.20 -47.45
C VAL A 445 12.69 59.67 -47.86
N ASN A 446 13.51 60.50 -47.24
CA ASN A 446 13.61 61.92 -47.58
C ASN A 446 14.48 62.12 -48.83
N ALA A 447 14.22 63.19 -49.58
CA ALA A 447 15.06 63.56 -50.71
C ALA A 447 16.47 63.94 -50.22
N GLU A 448 17.49 63.29 -50.77
CA GLU A 448 18.89 63.56 -50.44
C GLU A 448 19.54 64.42 -51.54
N GLN A 449 20.33 65.40 -51.12
CA GLN A 449 21.12 66.24 -52.03
C GLN A 449 22.58 65.77 -52.01
N PHE A 450 23.12 65.45 -53.18
CA PHE A 450 24.52 65.07 -53.35
C PHE A 450 25.33 66.26 -53.86
N GLN A 451 26.37 66.66 -53.12
CA GLN A 451 27.23 67.80 -53.49
C GLN A 451 28.16 67.48 -54.66
N GLU A 452 28.56 66.21 -54.81
CA GLU A 452 29.47 65.74 -55.85
C GLU A 452 28.89 64.49 -56.52
N CYS A 453 28.39 64.65 -57.74
CA CYS A 453 27.98 63.53 -58.60
C CYS A 453 28.38 63.80 -60.05
N THR A 454 28.68 62.72 -60.78
CA THR A 454 28.90 62.75 -62.23
C THR A 454 27.81 61.91 -62.86
N ILE A 455 27.07 62.51 -63.78
CA ILE A 455 25.99 61.88 -64.53
C ILE A 455 26.50 61.58 -65.93
N LEU A 456 26.39 60.33 -66.36
CA LEU A 456 26.64 59.92 -67.73
C LEU A 456 25.32 59.53 -68.37
N GLN A 457 24.90 60.33 -69.35
CA GLN A 457 23.78 60.02 -70.22
C GLN A 457 24.30 59.68 -71.61
N SER A 458 23.94 58.51 -72.10
CA SER A 458 24.23 58.09 -73.47
C SER A 458 22.94 57.81 -74.23
N ASP A 459 22.95 58.08 -75.52
CA ASP A 459 21.82 57.88 -76.42
C ASP A 459 22.30 57.27 -77.75
N MET A 460 21.45 56.49 -78.42
CA MET A 460 21.85 55.82 -79.66
C MET A 460 21.55 56.68 -80.88
N VAL A 461 22.61 57.14 -81.55
CA VAL A 461 22.48 57.97 -82.76
C VAL A 461 21.74 57.20 -83.85
N GLY A 462 20.59 57.74 -84.26
CA GLY A 462 19.78 57.18 -85.35
C GLY A 462 18.88 56.00 -84.96
N PHE A 463 18.66 55.76 -83.67
CA PHE A 463 17.81 54.67 -83.18
C PHE A 463 16.40 54.69 -83.75
N THR A 464 15.77 55.86 -83.91
CA THR A 464 14.43 55.99 -84.51
C THR A 464 14.36 55.42 -85.93
N LYS A 465 15.42 55.61 -86.73
CA LYS A 465 15.52 55.09 -88.09
C LYS A 465 15.85 53.59 -88.11
N LEU A 466 16.62 53.13 -87.13
CA LEU A 466 16.98 51.72 -86.99
C LEU A 466 15.78 50.89 -86.51
N SER A 467 15.00 51.43 -85.58
CA SER A 467 13.77 50.80 -85.07
C SER A 467 12.61 50.85 -86.07
N SER A 468 12.51 51.88 -86.92
CA SER A 468 11.50 51.95 -87.98
C SER A 468 11.70 50.92 -89.10
N ASN A 469 12.95 50.46 -89.29
CA ASN A 469 13.33 49.55 -90.37
C ASN A 469 13.54 48.10 -89.88
N SER A 470 13.34 47.83 -88.58
CA SER A 470 13.56 46.53 -87.95
C SER A 470 12.27 46.01 -87.33
N SER A 471 12.15 44.69 -87.15
CA SER A 471 11.02 44.14 -86.41
C SER A 471 11.14 44.48 -84.92
N PRO A 472 10.02 44.67 -84.18
CA PRO A 472 10.05 44.93 -82.75
C PRO A 472 10.88 43.92 -81.95
N LEU A 473 10.85 42.63 -82.32
CA LEU A 473 11.64 41.58 -81.68
C LEU A 473 13.16 41.79 -81.87
N GLN A 474 13.60 42.17 -83.06
CA GLN A 474 15.01 42.45 -83.35
C GLN A 474 15.50 43.70 -82.60
N VAL A 475 14.65 44.73 -82.44
CA VAL A 475 14.99 45.94 -81.69
C VAL A 475 15.13 45.64 -80.20
N THR A 476 14.21 44.88 -79.61
CA THR A 476 14.28 44.52 -78.19
C THR A 476 15.45 43.58 -77.89
N GLU A 477 15.74 42.62 -78.78
CA GLU A 477 16.89 41.73 -78.64
C GLU A 477 18.22 42.50 -78.69
N MET A 478 18.36 43.43 -79.64
CA MET A 478 19.53 44.31 -79.73
C MET A 478 19.71 45.16 -78.47
N LEU A 479 18.64 45.83 -78.01
CA LEU A 479 18.67 46.63 -76.78
C LEU A 479 19.04 45.78 -75.56
N ASN A 480 18.46 44.58 -75.44
CA ASN A 480 18.74 43.68 -74.34
C ASN A 480 20.20 43.22 -74.34
N ILE A 481 20.78 42.91 -75.50
CA ILE A 481 22.20 42.56 -75.63
C ILE A 481 23.08 43.75 -75.23
N LEU A 482 22.79 44.94 -75.77
CA LEU A 482 23.58 46.15 -75.50
C LEU A 482 23.54 46.54 -74.02
N PHE A 483 22.35 46.62 -73.43
CA PHE A 483 22.19 46.97 -72.02
C PHE A 483 22.71 45.88 -71.10
N SER A 484 22.60 44.59 -71.45
CA SER A 484 23.26 43.53 -70.69
C SER A 484 24.79 43.66 -70.74
N CYS A 485 25.36 44.05 -71.88
CA CYS A 485 26.79 44.33 -71.98
C CYS A 485 27.20 45.52 -71.10
N PHE A 486 26.42 46.60 -71.09
CA PHE A 486 26.67 47.73 -70.20
C PHE A 486 26.52 47.34 -68.73
N ASP A 487 25.42 46.72 -68.33
CA ASP A 487 25.14 46.23 -66.98
C ASP A 487 26.29 45.34 -66.46
N ASN A 488 26.80 44.43 -67.30
CA ASN A 488 27.94 43.58 -66.94
C ASN A 488 29.26 44.36 -66.79
N ARG A 489 29.46 45.42 -67.57
CA ARG A 489 30.66 46.27 -67.47
C ARG A 489 30.59 47.20 -66.26
N ILE A 490 29.44 47.82 -66.02
CA ILE A 490 29.28 48.75 -64.90
C ILE A 490 29.37 48.06 -63.54
N ASN A 491 29.02 46.77 -63.44
CA ASN A 491 29.23 45.96 -62.22
C ASN A 491 30.71 45.87 -61.78
N LEU A 492 31.67 46.17 -62.66
CA LEU A 492 33.10 46.18 -62.35
C LEU A 492 33.58 47.56 -61.87
N TYR A 493 32.73 48.58 -61.90
CA TYR A 493 33.04 49.96 -61.55
C TYR A 493 32.07 50.51 -60.48
N ASP A 494 32.45 51.59 -59.80
CA ASP A 494 31.65 52.22 -58.74
C ASP A 494 30.61 53.18 -59.34
N VAL A 495 29.65 52.62 -60.08
CA VAL A 495 28.61 53.39 -60.80
C VAL A 495 27.23 52.73 -60.62
N TYR A 496 26.18 53.54 -60.50
CA TYR A 496 24.80 53.10 -60.32
C TYR A 496 23.97 53.40 -61.56
N LYS A 497 23.21 52.41 -62.04
CA LYS A 497 22.21 52.56 -63.10
C LYS A 497 20.93 53.14 -62.51
N VAL A 498 20.47 54.27 -63.03
CA VAL A 498 19.26 54.95 -62.52
C VAL A 498 18.02 54.39 -63.21
N GLU A 499 17.68 54.90 -64.40
CA GLU A 499 16.58 54.45 -65.23
C GLU A 499 16.95 54.63 -66.70
N THR A 500 16.37 53.81 -67.58
CA THR A 500 16.54 53.92 -69.03
C THR A 500 15.26 54.48 -69.65
N VAL A 501 15.37 55.44 -70.55
CA VAL A 501 14.23 55.99 -71.30
C VAL A 501 14.47 55.74 -72.78
N GLY A 502 13.69 54.83 -73.38
CA GLY A 502 13.87 54.43 -74.78
C GLY A 502 15.22 53.74 -75.01
N ASP A 503 16.02 54.30 -75.90
CA ASP A 503 17.38 53.89 -76.24
C ASP A 503 18.47 54.57 -75.40
N GLY A 504 18.08 55.48 -74.51
CA GLY A 504 18.97 56.17 -73.59
C GLY A 504 19.36 55.31 -72.39
N TYR A 505 20.65 55.32 -72.04
CA TYR A 505 21.21 54.68 -70.86
C TYR A 505 21.82 55.72 -69.93
N LEU A 506 21.36 55.74 -68.67
CA LEU A 506 21.74 56.72 -67.65
C LEU A 506 22.41 56.04 -66.46
N VAL A 507 23.64 56.45 -66.16
CA VAL A 507 24.37 56.02 -64.96
C VAL A 507 24.92 57.22 -64.20
N VAL A 508 25.05 57.05 -62.90
CA VAL A 508 25.55 58.08 -61.99
C VAL A 508 26.70 57.49 -61.16
N SER A 509 27.74 58.28 -60.94
CA SER A 509 28.87 57.94 -60.08
C SER A 509 29.19 59.10 -59.13
N GLY A 510 29.72 58.79 -57.95
CA GLY A 510 30.11 59.81 -56.97
C GLY A 510 30.48 59.21 -55.62
N ASN A 511 31.43 59.85 -54.93
CA ASN A 511 31.98 59.37 -53.66
C ASN A 511 30.91 59.28 -52.53
N ALA A 512 29.86 60.10 -52.63
CA ALA A 512 28.71 60.06 -51.72
C ALA A 512 27.74 58.90 -51.99
N PHE A 513 27.60 58.45 -53.24
CA PHE A 513 26.77 57.28 -53.62
C PHE A 513 27.34 55.96 -53.09
N LYS A 514 28.67 55.89 -52.95
CA LYS A 514 29.39 54.76 -52.35
C LYS A 514 28.90 54.43 -50.94
N LYS A 515 28.49 55.45 -50.18
CA LYS A 515 27.97 55.33 -48.80
C LYS A 515 26.56 54.73 -48.72
N ILE A 516 25.82 54.74 -49.83
CA ILE A 516 24.42 54.29 -49.96
C ILE A 516 24.36 52.88 -50.57
N MET A 517 25.36 52.53 -51.39
CA MET A 517 25.47 51.22 -52.05
C MET A 517 26.25 50.17 -51.25
N LEU A 518 27.24 50.57 -50.43
CA LEU A 518 28.11 49.66 -49.66
C LEU A 518 27.84 49.62 -48.15
N ALA A 519 27.00 50.51 -47.60
CA ALA A 519 26.41 50.36 -46.27
C ALA A 519 25.08 49.62 -46.40
#